data_AF-A0A3C0J9C0-F1
#
_entry.id   AF-A0A3C0J9C0-F1
#
_cell.length_a   1.000
_cell.length_b   1.000
_cell.length_c   1.000
_cell.angle_alpha   90.00
_cell.angle_beta   90.00
_cell.angle_gamma   90.00
#
_symmetry.space_group_name_H-M   'P 1'
#
loop_
_entity.id
_entity.type
_entity.pdbx_description
1 polymer ?
#
loop_
_entity_poly.entity_id
_entity_poly.type
_entity_poly.pdbx_seq_one_letter_code
_entity_poly.pdbx_strand_id
1 'polypeptide(L)' 'MFNVRRKYKKKVIDIEFSKTQIDFMKKIGILFNFSNISDDDYILIEEKVSAYLQKKGFNEDYTPNKDGEMCESILDMFDV' A
#
# COMPACT_ATOMS: atom_id res chain seq x y z
N MET A 1 18.34 28.02 -18.99
CA MET A 1 18.75 27.72 -17.61
C MET A 1 17.48 27.56 -16.78
N PHE A 2 17.05 26.34 -16.47
CA PHE A 2 15.95 26.09 -15.53
C PHE A 2 16.31 24.87 -14.68
N ASN A 3 17.04 25.12 -13.59
CA ASN A 3 17.32 24.10 -12.59
C ASN A 3 16.18 24.10 -11.58
N VAL A 4 15.07 23.44 -11.90
CA VAL A 4 13.95 23.27 -10.98
C VAL A 4 14.26 22.05 -10.11
N ARG A 5 15.18 22.20 -9.16
CA ARG A 5 15.30 21.24 -8.05
C ARG A 5 14.07 21.41 -7.17
N ARG A 6 12.97 20.73 -7.51
CA ARG A 6 11.86 20.52 -6.58
C ARG A 6 12.47 19.80 -5.37
N LYS A 7 12.74 20.55 -4.29
CA LYS A 7 13.03 19.98 -2.98
C LYS A 7 11.74 19.39 -2.46
N TYR A 8 11.41 18.18 -2.92
CA TYR A 8 10.45 17.35 -2.21
C TYR A 8 11.06 17.11 -0.83
N LYS A 9 10.55 17.81 0.19
CA LYS A 9 10.83 17.48 1.58
C LYS A 9 10.32 16.04 1.73
N LYS A 10 11.24 15.07 1.81
CA LYS A 10 10.94 13.67 2.01
C LYS A 10 10.10 13.56 3.29
N LYS A 11 8.78 13.41 3.16
CA LYS A 11 7.89 13.12 4.28
C LYS A 11 8.29 11.70 4.66
N VAL A 12 8.95 11.54 5.82
CA VAL A 12 9.32 10.21 6.32
C VAL A 12 7.99 9.53 6.65
N ILE A 13 7.57 8.62 5.77
CA ILE A 13 6.40 7.78 5.98
C ILE A 13 6.86 6.72 6.97
N ASP A 14 6.37 6.79 8.21
CA ASP A 14 6.58 5.78 9.24
C ASP A 14 5.22 5.13 9.52
N ILE A 15 4.86 4.17 8.66
CA ILE A 15 3.61 3.41 8.77
C ILE A 15 3.92 2.08 9.41
N GLU A 16 3.25 1.79 10.53
CA GLU A 16 3.25 0.49 11.17
C GLU A 16 2.01 -0.30 10.72
N PHE A 17 2.22 -1.36 9.94
CA PHE A 17 1.16 -2.26 9.52
C PHE A 17 0.87 -3.31 10.60
N SER A 18 -0.41 -3.59 10.83
CA SER A 18 -0.83 -4.69 11.70
C SER A 18 -0.38 -6.04 11.14
N LYS A 19 -0.28 -7.04 12.03
CA LYS A 19 0.04 -8.42 11.62
C LYS A 19 -0.93 -8.96 10.56
N THR A 20 -2.22 -8.66 10.67
CA THR A 20 -3.24 -9.09 9.71
C THR A 20 -3.04 -8.48 8.32
N GLN A 21 -2.66 -7.19 8.26
CA GLN A 21 -2.31 -6.53 7.00
C GLN A 21 -1.03 -7.13 6.40
N ILE A 22 -0.01 -7.40 7.22
CA ILE A 22 1.23 -8.05 6.78
C ILE A 22 0.98 -9.45 6.23
N ASP A 23 0.18 -10.26 6.92
CA ASP A 23 -0.13 -11.62 6.51
C ASP A 23 -0.95 -11.62 5.20
N PHE A 24 -1.85 -10.65 5.04
CA PHE A 24 -2.56 -10.44 3.77
C PHE A 24 -1.63 -10.01 2.64
N MET A 25 -0.73 -9.05 2.88
CA MET A 25 0.26 -8.62 1.89
C MET A 25 1.11 -9.79 1.41
N LYS A 26 1.57 -10.65 2.33
CA LYS A 26 2.29 -11.89 1.98
C LYS A 26 1.43 -12.83 1.13
N LYS A 27 0.15 -13.03 1.47
CA LYS A 27 -0.81 -13.85 0.72
C LYS A 27 -0.94 -13.39 -0.74
N ILE A 28 -0.92 -12.07 -0.98
CA ILE A 28 -1.04 -11.50 -2.34
C ILE A 28 0.32 -11.33 -3.06
N GLY A 29 1.41 -11.88 -2.51
CA GLY A 29 2.73 -11.92 -3.15
C GLY A 29 3.63 -10.72 -2.86
N ILE A 30 3.31 -9.93 -1.84
CA ILE A 30 4.15 -8.83 -1.35
C ILE A 30 5.08 -9.38 -0.27
N LEU A 31 6.33 -9.66 -0.66
CA LEU A 31 7.36 -10.27 0.20
C LEU A 31 8.46 -9.25 0.52
N PHE A 32 8.15 -8.27 1.36
CA PHE A 32 9.11 -7.28 1.84
C PHE A 32 9.57 -7.59 3.27
N ASN A 33 10.69 -6.98 3.66
CA ASN A 33 11.08 -6.94 5.06
C ASN A 33 10.27 -5.86 5.79
N PHE A 34 9.13 -6.24 6.35
CA PHE A 34 8.24 -5.32 7.07
C PHE A 34 8.86 -4.72 8.35
N SER A 35 10.01 -5.21 8.81
CA SER A 35 10.75 -4.60 9.93
C SER A 35 11.70 -3.48 9.50
N ASN A 36 11.88 -3.25 8.19
CA ASN A 36 12.72 -2.19 7.64
C ASN A 36 12.24 -1.82 6.23
N ILE A 37 11.11 -1.12 6.17
CA ILE A 37 10.47 -0.69 4.92
C ILE A 37 11.13 0.61 4.44
N SER A 38 11.61 0.62 3.19
CA SER A 38 12.10 1.85 2.55
C SER A 38 10.96 2.65 1.93
N ASP A 39 11.18 3.93 1.61
CA ASP A 39 10.20 4.74 0.86
C ASP A 39 9.78 4.08 -0.47
N ASP A 40 10.73 3.44 -1.18
CA ASP A 40 10.43 2.74 -2.43
C ASP A 40 9.56 1.50 -2.17
N ASP A 41 9.77 0.81 -1.03
CA ASP A 41 8.91 -0.31 -0.63
C ASP A 41 7.49 0.16 -0.31
N TYR A 42 7.32 1.32 0.33
CA TYR A 42 6.00 1.91 0.59
C TYR A 42 5.24 2.19 -0.72
N ILE A 43 5.91 2.78 -1.71
CA ILE A 43 5.34 3.01 -3.06
C ILE A 43 4.92 1.68 -3.68
N LEU A 44 5.79 0.67 -3.64
CA LEU A 44 5.49 -0.64 -4.21
C LEU A 44 4.35 -1.38 -3.48
N ILE A 45 4.20 -1.17 -2.16
CA ILE A 45 3.08 -1.69 -1.38
C ILE A 45 1.79 -1.04 -1.87
N GLU A 46 1.73 0.29 -1.92
CA GLU A 46 0.56 1.05 -2.37
C GLU A 46 0.13 0.64 -3.79
N GLU A 47 1.08 0.56 -4.72
CA GLU A 47 0.83 0.14 -6.11
C GLU A 47 0.27 -1.28 -6.20
N LYS A 48 0.89 -2.25 -5.49
CA LYS A 48 0.46 -3.65 -5.56
C LYS A 48 -0.88 -3.90 -4.88
N VAL A 49 -1.13 -3.26 -3.74
CA VAL A 49 -2.40 -3.36 -3.02
C VAL A 49 -3.51 -2.73 -3.85
N SER A 50 -3.29 -1.54 -4.41
CA SER A 50 -4.25 -0.88 -5.32
C SER A 50 -4.56 -1.74 -6.54
N ALA A 51 -3.54 -2.34 -7.16
CA ALA A 51 -3.73 -3.22 -8.31
C ALA A 51 -4.50 -4.50 -7.94
N TYR A 52 -4.31 -5.05 -6.73
CA TYR A 52 -5.07 -6.20 -6.26
C TYR A 52 -6.53 -5.84 -6.00
N LEU A 53 -6.78 -4.73 -5.28
CA LEU A 53 -8.13 -4.20 -5.00
C LEU A 53 -8.94 -4.08 -6.29
N GLN A 54 -8.40 -3.42 -7.32
CA GLN A 54 -9.08 -3.23 -8.59
C GLN A 54 -9.39 -4.54 -9.34
N LYS A 55 -8.54 -5.57 -9.20
CA LYS A 55 -8.69 -6.84 -9.93
C LYS A 55 -9.52 -7.88 -9.19
N LYS A 56 -9.53 -7.84 -7.86
CA LYS A 56 -10.00 -8.95 -7.00
C LYS A 56 -10.75 -8.49 -5.75
N GLY A 57 -10.74 -7.21 -5.42
CA GLY A 57 -11.30 -6.70 -4.16
C GLY A 57 -12.79 -6.41 -4.19
N PHE A 58 -13.48 -6.59 -5.31
CA PHE A 58 -14.91 -6.32 -5.44
C PHE A 58 -15.70 -7.58 -5.78
N ASN A 59 -16.92 -7.67 -5.26
CA ASN A 59 -17.94 -8.62 -5.71
C ASN A 59 -18.54 -8.18 -7.06
N GLU A 60 -19.43 -8.98 -7.63
CA GLU A 60 -20.10 -8.65 -8.91
C GLU A 60 -20.97 -7.38 -8.84
N ASP A 61 -21.47 -7.05 -7.64
CA ASP A 61 -22.26 -5.84 -7.38
C ASP A 61 -21.39 -4.61 -7.07
N TYR A 62 -20.07 -4.69 -7.28
CA TYR A 62 -19.08 -3.65 -6.99
C TYR A 62 -18.96 -3.27 -5.51
N THR A 63 -19.53 -4.05 -4.59
CA THR A 63 -19.24 -3.89 -3.16
C THR A 63 -17.87 -4.48 -2.83
N PRO A 64 -17.11 -3.88 -1.89
CA PRO A 64 -15.88 -4.49 -1.40
C PRO A 64 -16.15 -5.89 -0.84
N ASN A 65 -15.32 -6.85 -1.22
CA ASN A 65 -15.29 -8.16 -0.58
C ASN A 65 -14.26 -8.15 0.57
N LYS A 66 -14.10 -9.27 1.28
CA LYS A 66 -13.16 -9.35 2.41
C LYS A 66 -11.71 -9.01 2.05
N ASP A 67 -11.27 -9.39 0.85
CA ASP A 67 -9.93 -9.03 0.39
C ASP A 67 -9.89 -7.53 0.02
N GLY A 68 -10.98 -6.97 -0.51
CA GLY A 68 -11.16 -5.55 -0.79
C GLY A 68 -11.11 -4.68 0.47
N GLU A 69 -11.89 -5.02 1.49
CA GLU A 69 -11.87 -4.36 2.81
C GLU A 69 -10.45 -4.37 3.41
N MET A 70 -9.71 -5.47 3.26
CA MET A 70 -8.32 -5.55 3.71
C MET A 70 -7.39 -4.65 2.89
N CYS A 71 -7.57 -4.57 1.56
CA CYS A 71 -6.81 -3.65 0.72
C CYS A 71 -7.10 -2.19 1.08
N GLU A 72 -8.36 -1.81 1.25
CA GLU A 72 -8.77 -0.48 1.67
C GLU A 72 -8.13 -0.13 3.03
N SER A 73 -8.18 -1.03 4.01
CA SER A 73 -7.54 -0.80 5.32
C SER A 73 -6.03 -0.55 5.25
N ILE A 74 -5.35 -1.08 4.23
CA ILE A 74 -3.91 -0.86 4.01
C ILE A 74 -3.69 0.48 3.32
N LEU A 75 -4.51 0.80 2.31
CA LEU A 75 -4.42 2.04 1.54
C LEU A 75 -4.75 3.27 2.41
N ASP A 76 -5.72 3.14 3.33
CA ASP A 76 -6.07 4.18 4.31
C ASP A 76 -4.86 4.60 5.17
N MET A 77 -3.84 3.74 5.32
CA MET A 77 -2.61 4.08 6.05
C MET A 77 -1.76 5.14 5.36
N PHE A 78 -1.95 5.35 4.05
CA PHE A 78 -1.20 6.31 3.24
C PHE A 78 -1.90 7.68 3.16
N ASP A 79 -3.21 7.74 3.42
CA ASP A 79 -4.04 8.95 3.39
C ASP A 79 -3.93 9.79 4.69
N VAL A 80 -2.69 10.16 5.05
CA VAL A 80 -2.36 10.95 6.26
C VAL A 80 -2.09 12.43 5.98
#